data_AF-K1RXZ7-F1
#
_entry.id   AF-K1RXZ7-F1
#
_cell.length_a   1.000
_cell.length_b   1.000
_cell.length_c   1.000
_cell.angle_alpha   90.00
_cell.angle_beta   90.00
_cell.angle_gamma   90.00
#
_symmetry.space_group_name_H-M   'P 1'
#
loop_
_entity.id
_entity.type
_entity.pdbx_description
1 polymer ?
#
loop_
_entity_poly.entity_id
_entity_poly.type
_entity_poly.pdbx_seq_one_letter_code
_entity_poly.pdbx_strand_id
1 'polypeptide(L)'
;DGRYYMVLGARTLDDHGEVLVFESADKLHWNHINTITTLKAFGYMWECPDLFELDGQWFLAVSPQGIACQNVYGCGYFALQGDWRTDCTLSEFHALDDGFDYYAPQSFAAADGRRIQFGWMGMPDADYTNPTVEYGWHTA
;
A
#
# COMPACT_ATOMS: atom_id res chain seq x y z
N ASP A 1 0.93 -15.40 17.16
CA ASP A 1 -0.26 -15.36 18.04
C ASP A 1 -1.36 -16.35 17.63
N GLY A 2 -1.26 -17.04 16.48
CA GLY A 2 -2.29 -17.96 16.01
C GLY A 2 -3.50 -17.25 15.38
N ARG A 3 -3.39 -15.95 15.10
CA ARG A 3 -4.40 -15.14 14.44
C ARG A 3 -4.06 -14.93 12.96
N TYR A 4 -5.08 -14.59 12.19
CA TYR A 4 -4.96 -14.10 10.83
C TYR A 4 -5.27 -12.62 10.80
N TYR A 5 -4.60 -11.90 9.92
CA TYR A 5 -4.74 -10.45 9.80
C TYR A 5 -4.98 -10.08 8.35
N MET A 6 -5.76 -9.01 8.16
CA MET A 6 -6.06 -8.43 6.86
C MET A 6 -5.92 -6.92 6.99
N VAL A 7 -5.28 -6.31 6.00
CA VAL A 7 -5.26 -4.86 5.82
C VAL A 7 -6.07 -4.50 4.58
N LEU A 8 -6.84 -3.43 4.66
CA LEU A 8 -7.67 -2.94 3.57
C LEU A 8 -7.53 -1.43 3.41
N GLY A 9 -7.27 -1.00 2.18
CA GLY A 9 -7.22 0.40 1.83
C GLY A 9 -8.62 1.00 1.82
N ALA A 10 -8.78 2.17 2.43
CA ALA A 10 -10.07 2.83 2.53
C ALA A 10 -9.96 4.32 2.25
N ARG A 11 -11.11 4.88 1.88
CA ARG A 11 -11.39 6.31 1.78
C ARG A 11 -12.51 6.63 2.75
N THR A 12 -12.27 7.55 3.67
CA THR A 12 -13.30 8.03 4.59
C THR A 12 -14.37 8.85 3.86
N LEU A 13 -15.49 9.13 4.53
CA LEU A 13 -16.54 10.01 3.99
C LEU A 13 -16.07 11.47 3.81
N ASP A 14 -14.98 11.85 4.48
CA ASP A 14 -14.36 13.17 4.40
C ASP A 14 -13.17 13.20 3.42
N ASP A 15 -13.05 12.19 2.54
CA ASP A 15 -12.00 12.08 1.52
C ASP A 15 -10.57 12.02 2.09
N HIS A 16 -10.38 11.17 3.10
CA HIS A 16 -9.07 10.84 3.65
C HIS A 16 -8.72 9.37 3.39
N GLY A 17 -7.49 9.13 2.92
CA GLY A 17 -6.95 7.79 2.79
C GLY A 17 -6.55 7.19 4.14
N GLU A 18 -6.85 5.91 4.34
CA GLU A 18 -6.47 5.15 5.54
C GLU A 18 -6.34 3.65 5.24
N VAL A 19 -5.75 2.90 6.18
CA VAL A 19 -5.76 1.44 6.17
C VAL A 19 -6.54 0.91 7.36
N LEU A 20 -7.54 0.08 7.08
CA LEU A 20 -8.28 -0.68 8.08
C LEU A 20 -7.55 -1.99 8.38
N VAL A 21 -7.44 -2.35 9.66
CA VAL A 21 -6.83 -3.59 10.12
C VAL A 21 -7.89 -4.48 10.72
N PHE A 22 -7.95 -5.71 10.25
CA PHE A 22 -8.86 -6.74 10.73
C PHE A 22 -8.09 -7.95 11.27
N GLU A 23 -8.67 -8.61 12.27
CA GLU A 23 -8.20 -9.90 12.76
C GLU A 23 -9.26 -11.00 12.60
N SER A 24 -8.80 -12.24 12.51
CA SER A 24 -9.65 -13.42 12.46
C SER A 24 -8.99 -14.62 13.14
N ALA A 25 -9.83 -15.49 13.70
CA ALA A 25 -9.41 -16.80 14.20
C ALA A 25 -9.50 -17.91 13.13
N ASP A 26 -10.34 -17.73 12.11
CA ASP A 26 -10.76 -18.79 11.19
C ASP A 26 -10.70 -18.40 9.70
N LYS A 27 -10.27 -17.17 9.40
CA LYS A 27 -10.24 -16.55 8.05
C LYS A 27 -11.62 -16.26 7.45
N LEU A 28 -12.71 -16.52 8.18
CA LEU A 28 -14.08 -16.33 7.73
C LEU A 28 -14.76 -15.16 8.44
N HIS A 29 -14.59 -15.07 9.76
CA HIS A 29 -15.14 -14.00 10.58
C HIS A 29 -14.05 -13.01 10.93
N TRP A 30 -14.26 -11.75 10.56
CA TRP A 30 -13.26 -10.69 10.68
C TRP A 30 -13.76 -9.59 11.62
N ASN A 31 -12.93 -9.20 12.58
CA ASN A 31 -13.19 -8.08 13.47
C ASN A 31 -12.26 -6.92 13.11
N HIS A 32 -12.81 -5.72 12.95
CA HIS A 32 -12.01 -4.52 12.81
C HIS A 32 -11.34 -4.20 14.15
N ILE A 33 -10.02 -4.08 14.17
CA ILE A 33 -9.24 -3.86 15.40
C ILE A 33 -8.47 -2.54 15.42
N ASN A 34 -8.16 -1.97 14.26
CA ASN A 34 -7.41 -0.72 14.20
C ASN A 34 -7.59 -0.02 12.85
N THR A 35 -7.34 1.28 12.83
CA THR A 35 -7.27 2.11 11.64
C THR A 35 -5.94 2.86 11.63
N ILE A 36 -5.11 2.60 10.63
CA ILE A 36 -3.80 3.24 10.46
C ILE A 36 -3.97 4.41 9.49
N THR A 37 -3.58 5.61 9.92
CA THR A 37 -3.63 6.83 9.12
C THR A 37 -2.51 7.79 9.52
N THR A 38 -2.38 8.91 8.82
CA THR A 38 -1.43 9.99 9.12
C THR A 38 -2.06 11.10 9.96
N LEU A 39 -1.24 11.85 10.72
CA LEU A 39 -1.72 12.98 11.54
C LEU A 39 -2.36 14.11 10.72
N LYS A 40 -1.93 14.27 9.47
CA LYS A 40 -2.51 15.19 8.48
C LYS A 40 -3.03 14.35 7.32
N ALA A 41 -4.10 14.79 6.67
CA ALA A 41 -4.62 14.13 5.47
C ALA A 41 -3.51 13.94 4.42
N PHE A 42 -3.39 12.73 3.90
CA PHE A 42 -2.36 12.36 2.93
C PHE A 42 -2.98 11.54 1.80
N GLY A 43 -3.41 12.23 0.75
CA GLY A 43 -4.24 11.62 -0.29
C GLY A 43 -5.65 11.30 0.20
N TYR A 44 -6.53 11.00 -0.75
CA TYR A 44 -7.95 10.74 -0.47
C TYR A 44 -8.29 9.24 -0.44
N MET A 45 -7.42 8.38 -0.97
CA MET A 45 -7.58 6.92 -1.01
C MET A 45 -6.20 6.27 -0.95
N TRP A 46 -6.05 5.23 -0.15
CA TRP A 46 -4.83 4.42 -0.13
C TRP A 46 -5.11 3.06 -0.77
N GLU A 47 -4.57 2.84 -1.97
CA GLU A 47 -4.70 1.57 -2.67
C GLU A 47 -3.55 0.61 -2.33
N CYS A 48 -3.76 -0.68 -2.62
CA CYS A 48 -2.75 -1.74 -2.54
C CYS A 48 -1.93 -1.73 -1.23
N PRO A 49 -2.57 -1.69 -0.04
CA PRO A 49 -1.81 -1.71 1.20
C PRO A 49 -1.06 -3.02 1.36
N ASP A 50 0.19 -2.92 1.79
CA ASP A 50 1.05 -4.05 2.12
C ASP A 50 1.78 -3.78 3.43
N LEU A 51 1.47 -4.56 4.46
CA LEU A 51 1.99 -4.41 5.81
C LEU A 51 2.93 -5.57 6.13
N PHE A 52 4.20 -5.26 6.37
CA PHE A 52 5.23 -6.27 6.57
C PHE A 52 6.34 -5.83 7.51
N GLU A 53 7.09 -6.82 7.98
CA GLU A 53 8.26 -6.61 8.83
C GLU A 53 9.55 -6.94 8.05
N LEU A 54 10.59 -6.13 8.25
CA LEU A 54 11.97 -6.39 7.82
C LEU A 54 12.90 -6.06 9.00
N ASP A 55 13.72 -7.04 9.40
CA ASP A 55 14.76 -6.88 10.43
C ASP A 55 14.27 -6.20 11.74
N GLY A 56 13.07 -6.55 12.21
CA GLY A 56 12.44 -6.01 13.42
C GLY A 56 11.64 -4.72 13.22
N GLN A 57 11.68 -4.12 12.04
CA GLN A 57 10.98 -2.87 11.71
C GLN A 57 9.76 -3.17 10.83
N TRP A 58 8.60 -2.64 11.23
CA TRP A 58 7.37 -2.73 10.44
C TRP A 58 7.29 -1.60 9.40
N PHE A 59 6.78 -1.92 8.23
CA PHE A 59 6.55 -1.02 7.11
C PHE A 59 5.14 -1.20 6.57
N LEU A 60 4.53 -0.09 6.16
CA LEU A 60 3.26 -0.06 5.43
C LEU A 60 3.55 0.59 4.09
N ALA A 61 3.50 -0.20 3.02
CA ALA A 61 3.48 0.29 1.66
C ALA A 61 2.04 0.55 1.21
N VAL A 62 1.82 1.65 0.51
CA VAL A 62 0.52 2.07 -0.03
C VAL A 62 0.70 2.83 -1.34
N SER A 63 -0.37 2.88 -2.13
CA SER A 63 -0.49 3.73 -3.32
C SER A 63 -1.51 4.85 -3.05
N PRO A 64 -1.08 5.97 -2.44
CA PRO A 64 -1.98 7.06 -2.07
C PRO A 64 -2.36 7.89 -3.30
N GLN A 65 -3.65 7.93 -3.61
CA GLN A 65 -4.18 8.80 -4.66
C GLN A 65 -4.37 10.24 -4.15
N GLY A 66 -4.11 11.22 -5.01
CA GLY A 66 -4.32 12.65 -4.71
C GLY A 66 -3.19 13.34 -3.95
N ILE A 67 -2.02 12.70 -3.84
CA ILE A 67 -0.80 13.37 -3.34
C ILE A 67 -0.07 14.08 -4.48
N ALA A 68 0.76 15.07 -4.14
CA ALA A 68 1.69 15.65 -5.10
C ALA A 68 2.84 14.66 -5.34
N CYS A 69 2.99 14.19 -6.57
CA CYS A 69 4.09 13.32 -7.01
C CYS A 69 4.36 13.51 -8.51
N GLN A 70 5.34 12.79 -9.05
CA GLN A 70 5.70 12.86 -10.47
C GLN A 70 4.63 12.21 -11.37
N ASN A 71 4.08 11.08 -10.94
CA ASN A 71 3.10 10.30 -11.72
C ASN A 71 1.67 10.76 -11.40
N VAL A 72 0.68 10.22 -12.12
CA VAL A 72 -0.75 10.49 -11.82
C VAL A 72 -1.08 10.09 -10.38
N TYR A 73 -0.58 8.93 -9.97
CA TYR A 73 -0.67 8.41 -8.61
C TYR A 73 0.71 7.94 -8.12
N GLY A 74 1.02 8.22 -6.86
CA GLY A 74 2.27 7.82 -6.23
C GLY A 74 2.14 6.46 -5.54
N CYS A 75 3.26 5.78 -5.36
CA CYS A 75 3.35 4.62 -4.47
C CYS A 75 4.65 4.68 -3.66
N GLY A 76 4.59 4.15 -2.44
CA GLY A 76 5.66 4.33 -1.48
C GLY A 76 5.39 3.60 -0.18
N TYR A 77 6.19 3.90 0.84
CA TYR A 77 6.07 3.28 2.14
C TYR A 77 6.26 4.27 3.29
N PHE A 78 5.75 3.85 4.45
CA PHE A 78 6.00 4.41 5.76
C PHE A 78 6.67 3.36 6.64
N ALA A 79 7.63 3.77 7.46
CA ALA A 79 8.06 2.98 8.61
C ALA A 79 7.09 3.21 9.78
N LEU A 80 6.72 2.15 10.50
CA LEU A 80 5.81 2.22 11.64
C LEU A 80 6.59 2.33 12.95
N GLN A 81 6.09 3.14 13.87
CA GLN A 81 6.50 3.09 15.28
C GLN A 81 5.31 2.66 16.13
N GLY A 82 5.51 1.69 17.03
CA GLY A 82 4.44 1.12 17.86
C GLY A 82 3.92 -0.22 17.33
N ASP A 83 2.70 -0.60 17.72
CA ASP A 83 2.05 -1.85 17.31
C ASP A 83 0.88 -1.52 16.37
N TRP A 84 0.97 -1.99 15.14
CA TRP A 84 -0.04 -1.77 14.11
C TRP A 84 -1.40 -2.40 14.45
N ARG A 85 -1.46 -3.30 15.43
CA ARG A 85 -2.72 -3.86 15.95
C ARG A 85 -3.45 -2.91 16.90
N THR A 86 -2.75 -1.93 17.48
CA THR A 86 -3.27 -1.00 18.48
C THR A 86 -2.84 0.43 18.14
N ASP A 87 -1.91 1.03 18.89
CA ASP A 87 -1.44 2.38 18.65
C ASP A 87 -0.12 2.33 17.87
N CYS A 88 -0.13 2.94 16.68
CA CYS A 88 1.07 3.15 15.89
C CYS A 88 1.08 4.52 15.22
N THR A 89 2.27 4.98 14.84
CA THR A 89 2.48 6.18 14.04
C THR A 89 3.26 5.85 12.78
N LEU A 90 3.01 6.61 11.73
CA LEU A 90 3.74 6.52 10.47
C LEU A 90 4.86 7.57 10.43
N SER A 91 6.00 7.18 9.86
CA SER A 91 7.08 8.10 9.50
C SER A 91 6.67 9.08 8.40
N GLU A 92 7.63 9.84 7.87
CA GLU A 92 7.44 10.46 6.56
C GLU A 92 7.29 9.39 5.46
N PHE A 93 6.64 9.79 4.36
CA PHE A 93 6.41 8.93 3.21
C PHE A 93 7.64 8.91 2.31
N HIS A 94 8.07 7.72 1.89
CA HIS A 94 9.15 7.56 0.93
C HIS A 94 8.61 6.90 -0.34
N ALA A 95 8.85 7.53 -1.49
CA ALA A 95 8.54 6.93 -2.78
C ALA A 95 9.34 5.63 -2.97
N LEU A 96 8.70 4.62 -3.57
CA LEU A 96 9.35 3.32 -3.84
C LEU A 96 10.19 3.34 -5.12
N ASP A 97 9.79 4.14 -6.10
CA ASP A 97 10.40 4.19 -7.42
C ASP A 97 10.25 5.61 -7.99
N ASP A 98 11.31 6.11 -8.62
CA ASP A 98 11.36 7.46 -9.23
C ASP A 98 11.05 7.43 -10.75
N GLY A 99 10.67 6.27 -11.28
CA GLY A 99 10.26 6.09 -12.66
C GLY A 99 8.87 6.62 -12.97
N PHE A 100 8.47 6.50 -14.23
CA PHE A 100 7.27 7.16 -14.77
C PHE A 100 6.01 6.30 -14.71
N ASP A 101 6.16 4.98 -14.47
CA ASP A 101 5.09 3.99 -14.67
C ASP A 101 4.97 2.97 -13.54
N TYR A 102 5.67 3.13 -12.41
CA TYR A 102 5.62 2.15 -11.32
C TYR A 102 4.42 2.41 -10.39
N TYR A 103 3.54 1.41 -10.25
CA TYR A 103 2.35 1.51 -9.40
C TYR A 103 1.94 0.17 -8.76
N ALA A 104 1.00 0.23 -7.81
CA ALA A 104 0.37 -0.94 -7.17
C ALA A 104 1.34 -2.04 -6.68
N PRO A 105 2.43 -1.70 -5.95
CA PRO A 105 3.38 -2.70 -5.49
C PRO A 105 2.76 -3.63 -4.45
N GLN A 106 3.11 -4.92 -4.54
CA GLN A 106 2.78 -5.92 -3.53
C GLN A 106 3.97 -6.83 -3.28
N SER A 107 4.22 -7.16 -2.02
CA SER A 107 5.34 -8.00 -1.61
C SER A 107 4.92 -9.26 -0.87
N PHE A 108 5.79 -10.26 -0.94
CA PHE A 108 5.60 -11.55 -0.27
C PHE A 108 6.89 -11.99 0.40
N ALA A 109 6.75 -12.68 1.53
CA ALA A 109 7.86 -13.39 2.15
C ALA A 109 8.19 -14.64 1.31
N ALA A 110 9.43 -14.75 0.87
CA ALA A 110 9.98 -15.92 0.20
C ALA A 110 10.49 -16.94 1.24
N ALA A 111 10.57 -18.21 0.82
CA ALA A 111 11.00 -19.31 1.68
C ALA A 111 12.46 -19.17 2.20
N ASP A 112 13.29 -18.37 1.53
CA ASP A 112 14.67 -18.09 1.91
C ASP A 112 14.83 -16.86 2.80
N GLY A 113 13.73 -16.32 3.32
CA GLY A 113 13.72 -15.18 4.25
C GLY A 113 13.74 -13.82 3.56
N ARG A 114 13.85 -13.75 2.22
CA ARG A 114 13.73 -12.47 1.50
C ARG A 114 12.28 -12.01 1.46
N ARG A 115 12.09 -10.70 1.32
CA ARG A 115 10.83 -10.11 0.86
C ARG A 115 11.00 -9.73 -0.61
N ILE A 116 10.12 -10.23 -1.45
CA ILE A 116 10.13 -9.95 -2.90
C ILE A 116 8.93 -9.08 -3.19
N GLN A 117 9.16 -7.90 -3.78
CA GLN A 117 8.12 -6.97 -4.19
C GLN A 117 8.03 -6.95 -5.71
N PHE A 118 6.80 -6.94 -6.20
CA PHE A 118 6.48 -6.72 -7.61
C PHE A 118 5.60 -5.47 -7.69
N GLY A 119 5.90 -4.59 -8.64
CA GLY A 119 5.04 -3.48 -9.00
C GLY A 119 4.53 -3.64 -10.42
N TRP A 120 3.39 -3.04 -10.68
CA TRP A 120 2.83 -2.91 -12.01
C TRP A 120 3.58 -1.80 -12.77
N MET A 121 4.10 -2.11 -13.95
CA MET A 121 4.62 -1.08 -14.86
C MET A 121 3.47 -0.55 -15.72
N GLY A 122 2.67 0.29 -15.09
CA GLY A 122 1.53 1.00 -15.65
C GLY A 122 0.94 1.99 -14.66
N MET A 123 0.20 2.96 -15.19
CA MET A 123 -0.43 4.00 -14.38
C MET A 123 -1.92 4.10 -14.71
N PRO A 124 -2.82 3.94 -13.72
CA PRO A 124 -4.23 4.20 -13.95
C PRO A 124 -4.43 5.66 -14.36
N ASP A 125 -5.42 5.89 -15.23
CA ASP A 125 -5.84 7.22 -15.70
C ASP A 125 -4.74 8.10 -16.32
N ALA A 126 -3.62 7.49 -16.72
CA ALA A 126 -2.59 8.17 -17.49
C ALA A 126 -3.11 8.65 -18.85
N ASP A 127 -2.66 9.83 -19.26
CA ASP A 127 -3.05 10.47 -20.51
C ASP A 127 -2.23 9.99 -21.72
N TYR A 128 -1.16 9.23 -21.47
CA TYR A 128 -0.31 8.65 -22.50
C TYR A 128 -0.91 7.37 -23.10
N THR A 129 -0.43 7.00 -24.29
CA THR A 129 -0.73 5.71 -24.92
C THR A 129 0.50 4.82 -24.89
N ASN A 130 0.30 3.51 -24.92
CA ASN A 130 1.41 2.55 -25.00
C ASN A 130 1.49 1.98 -26.43
N PRO A 131 2.63 2.10 -27.15
CA PRO A 131 2.81 1.54 -28.49
C PRO A 131 2.50 0.04 -28.57
N THR A 132 2.60 -0.66 -27.44
CA THR A 132 2.37 -2.10 -27.36
C THR A 132 0.91 -2.50 -27.56
N VAL A 133 -0.01 -1.56 -27.41
CA VAL A 133 -1.44 -1.77 -27.64
C VAL A 133 -1.70 -2.26 -29.06
N GLU A 134 -0.94 -1.78 -30.05
CA GLU A 134 -1.02 -2.23 -31.44
C GLU A 134 -0.64 -3.71 -31.61
N TYR A 135 0.13 -4.27 -30.68
CA TYR A 135 0.52 -5.69 -30.64
C TYR A 135 -0.41 -6.53 -29.75
N GLY A 136 -1.49 -5.97 -29.22
CA GLY A 136 -2.51 -6.70 -28.46
C GLY A 136 -2.24 -6.88 -26.96
N TRP A 137 -1.29 -6.13 -26.40
CA TRP A 137 -0.99 -6.13 -24.96
C TRP A 137 -0.74 -4.71 -24.44
N HIS A 138 -1.11 -4.46 -23.18
CA HIS A 138 -1.00 -3.15 -22.55
C HIS A 138 -0.41 -3.33 -21.15
N THR A 139 0.53 -2.46 -20.78
CA THR A 139 1.39 -2.52 -19.57
C THR A 139 2.39 -3.68 -19.57
N ALA A 140 3.50 -3.50 -18.85
CA ALA A 140 4.60 -4.48 -18.74
C ALA A 140 4.63 -5.14 -17.35
#